data_AF-A0A945VW10-F1
#
_entry.id   AF-A0A945VW10-F1
#
_cell.length_a   1.000
_cell.length_b   1.000
_cell.length_c   1.000
_cell.angle_alpha   90.00
_cell.angle_beta   90.00
_cell.angle_gamma   90.00
#
_symmetry.space_group_name_H-M   'P 1'
#
loop_
_entity.id
_entity.type
_entity.pdbx_description
1 polymer ?
#
loop_
_entity_poly.entity_id
_entity_poly.type
_entity_poly.pdbx_seq_one_letter_code
_entity_poly.pdbx_strand_id
1 'polypeptide(L)'
;HFKGCNVDPIVEGNPLSTYSIMNESKKMDVSFIVGADSKYFPTALASMFSKYIRELFIKLFNEFWQEKIEDIKPTAGYPEDARRFLSQIHDVKNELNISDDILIRAK
;
A
#
# COMPACT_ATOMS: atom_id res chain seq x y z
N HIS A 1 -8.32 -17.44 16.05
CA HIS A 1 -8.39 -17.04 17.47
C HIS A 1 -7.24 -16.10 17.79
N PHE A 2 -7.54 -14.83 18.04
CA PHE A 2 -6.55 -13.86 18.52
C PHE A 2 -6.41 -14.05 20.05
N LYS A 3 -5.25 -14.47 20.54
CA LYS A 3 -5.04 -14.63 21.98
C LYS A 3 -5.20 -13.26 22.67
N GLY A 4 -6.08 -13.18 23.67
CA GLY A 4 -6.30 -11.98 24.49
C GLY A 4 -7.36 -11.00 23.98
N CYS A 5 -8.01 -11.27 22.84
CA CYS A 5 -9.11 -10.45 22.32
C CYS A 5 -10.23 -11.35 21.77
N ASN A 6 -11.47 -11.03 22.14
CA ASN A 6 -12.66 -11.58 21.50
C ASN A 6 -13.05 -10.71 20.32
N VAL A 7 -13.47 -11.35 19.22
CA VAL A 7 -13.93 -10.68 18.00
C VAL A 7 -15.28 -11.27 17.65
N ASP A 8 -16.33 -10.47 17.77
CA ASP A 8 -17.70 -10.89 17.52
C ASP A 8 -18.26 -10.14 16.29
N PRO A 9 -18.85 -10.83 15.31
CA PRO A 9 -19.48 -10.17 14.17
C PRO A 9 -20.76 -9.43 14.63
N ILE A 10 -20.88 -8.16 14.26
CA ILE A 10 -22.11 -7.37 14.44
C ILE A 10 -22.96 -7.43 13.16
N VAL A 11 -22.31 -7.24 12.01
CA VAL A 11 -22.91 -7.39 10.68
C VAL A 11 -21.85 -7.91 9.72
N GLU A 12 -22.22 -8.83 8.84
CA GLU A 12 -21.35 -9.35 7.79
C GLU A 12 -22.09 -9.29 6.45
N GLY A 13 -21.47 -8.68 5.46
CA GLY A 13 -22.08 -8.48 4.16
C GLY A 13 -21.34 -7.51 3.24
N ASN A 14 -21.94 -7.29 2.08
CA ASN A 14 -21.49 -6.31 1.08
C ASN A 14 -22.60 -5.25 0.96
N PRO A 15 -22.33 -3.94 1.19
CA PRO A 15 -21.01 -3.30 1.23
C PRO A 15 -20.39 -3.06 2.61
N LEU A 16 -20.97 -3.59 3.69
CA LEU A 16 -20.55 -3.32 5.06
C LEU A 16 -20.40 -4.61 5.87
N SER A 17 -19.26 -4.75 6.55
CA SER A 17 -19.06 -5.73 7.62
C SER A 17 -18.45 -5.06 8.84
N THR A 18 -19.03 -5.25 10.02
CA THR A 18 -18.56 -4.67 11.29
C THR A 18 -18.35 -5.76 12.33
N TYR A 19 -17.21 -5.68 13.02
CA TYR A 19 -16.82 -6.60 14.07
C TYR A 19 -16.55 -5.82 15.35
N SER A 20 -17.04 -6.32 16.47
CA SER A 20 -16.68 -5.79 17.77
C SER A 20 -15.44 -6.51 18.28
N ILE A 21 -14.39 -5.77 18.58
CA ILE A 21 -13.16 -6.28 19.16
C ILE A 21 -13.11 -5.83 20.61
N MET A 22 -13.02 -6.78 21.52
CA MET A 22 -13.01 -6.52 22.95
C MET A 22 -11.98 -7.36 23.70
N ASN A 23 -11.39 -6.76 24.73
CA ASN A 23 -10.60 -7.45 25.74
C ASN A 23 -11.14 -7.07 27.13
N GLU A 24 -10.44 -7.46 28.19
CA GLU A 24 -10.88 -7.24 29.59
C GLU A 24 -11.14 -5.76 29.95
N SER A 25 -10.55 -4.80 29.23
CA SER A 25 -10.57 -3.37 29.61
C SER A 25 -10.99 -2.42 28.49
N LYS A 26 -11.05 -2.86 27.24
CA LYS A 26 -11.28 -2.02 26.07
C LYS A 26 -12.20 -2.70 25.06
N LYS A 27 -12.96 -1.88 24.35
CA LYS A 27 -13.83 -2.29 23.25
C LYS A 27 -13.72 -1.29 22.10
N MET A 28 -13.67 -1.79 20.87
CA MET A 28 -13.77 -0.99 19.65
C MET A 28 -14.56 -1.74 18.61
N ASP A 29 -15.25 -1.02 17.72
CA ASP A 29 -15.87 -1.61 16.54
C ASP A 29 -15.02 -1.29 15.31
N VAL A 30 -14.78 -2.31 14.49
CA VAL A 30 -14.02 -2.21 13.24
C VAL A 30 -14.94 -2.51 12.08
N SER A 31 -15.10 -1.53 11.18
CA SER A 31 -15.97 -1.63 10.01
C SER A 31 -15.17 -1.64 8.71
N PHE A 32 -15.42 -2.64 7.87
CA PHE A 32 -14.97 -2.70 6.49
C PHE A 32 -16.11 -2.23 5.59
N ILE A 33 -15.90 -1.12 4.88
CA ILE A 33 -16.95 -0.45 4.10
C ILE A 33 -16.46 -0.16 2.69
N VAL A 34 -17.15 -0.71 1.69
CA VAL A 34 -16.87 -0.39 0.28
C VAL A 34 -17.20 1.09 0.02
N GLY A 35 -16.22 1.82 -0.52
CA GLY A 35 -16.33 3.26 -0.79
C GLY A 35 -16.47 4.09 0.47
N ALA A 36 -15.79 3.73 1.56
CA ALA A 36 -15.82 4.51 2.81
C ALA A 36 -15.36 5.97 2.63
N ASP A 37 -14.45 6.23 1.70
CA ASP A 37 -13.90 7.56 1.40
C ASP A 37 -14.91 8.51 0.75
N SER A 38 -15.98 8.01 0.14
CA SER A 38 -17.10 8.87 -0.31
C SER A 38 -18.15 9.14 0.77
N LYS A 39 -18.05 8.47 1.92
CA LYS A 39 -19.05 8.48 2.99
C LYS A 39 -18.55 9.14 4.28
N TYR A 40 -17.25 9.02 4.58
CA TYR A 40 -16.66 9.45 5.84
C TYR A 40 -15.45 10.35 5.59
N PHE A 41 -15.51 11.57 6.13
CA PHE A 41 -14.45 12.57 5.97
C PHE A 41 -13.07 12.10 6.45
N PRO A 42 -12.90 11.47 7.64
CA PRO A 42 -11.58 10.98 8.07
C PRO A 42 -10.98 9.96 7.09
N THR A 43 -11.81 9.09 6.52
CA THR A 43 -11.37 8.11 5.52
C THR A 43 -11.03 8.77 4.19
N ALA A 44 -11.82 9.75 3.75
CA ALA A 44 -11.52 10.57 2.57
C ALA A 44 -10.16 11.25 2.71
N LEU A 45 -9.92 11.87 3.86
CA LEU A 45 -8.67 12.57 4.15
C LEU A 45 -7.47 11.62 4.16
N ALA A 46 -7.58 10.48 4.85
CA ALA A 46 -6.55 9.44 4.86
C ALA A 46 -6.26 8.91 3.45
N SER A 47 -7.30 8.75 2.62
CA SER A 47 -7.21 8.32 1.23
C SER A 47 -6.44 9.35 0.38
N MET A 48 -6.73 10.65 0.55
CA MET A 48 -6.02 11.74 -0.13
C MET A 48 -4.53 11.78 0.25
N PHE A 49 -4.22 11.73 1.55
CA PHE A 49 -2.83 11.72 2.02
C PHE A 49 -2.07 10.50 1.50
N SER A 50 -2.69 9.32 1.53
CA SER A 50 -2.06 8.08 1.03
C SER A 50 -1.75 8.17 -0.46
N LYS A 51 -2.66 8.71 -1.27
CA LYS A 51 -2.43 8.94 -2.71
C LYS A 51 -1.32 9.96 -2.94
N TYR A 52 -1.33 11.08 -2.20
CA TYR A 52 -0.29 12.10 -2.33
C TYR A 52 1.11 11.55 -1.99
N ILE A 53 1.24 10.83 -0.87
CA ILE A 53 2.51 10.20 -0.46
C ILE A 53 2.96 9.17 -1.49
N ARG A 54 2.05 8.37 -2.05
CA ARG A 54 2.36 7.43 -3.13
C ARG A 54 2.97 8.14 -4.34
N GLU A 55 2.36 9.21 -4.82
CA GLU A 55 2.85 9.95 -5.98
C GLU A 55 4.22 10.59 -5.70
N LEU A 56 4.43 11.12 -4.48
CA LEU A 56 5.74 11.62 -4.07
C LEU A 56 6.81 10.52 -4.07
N PHE A 57 6.50 9.34 -3.54
CA PHE A 57 7.43 8.21 -3.54
C PHE A 57 7.74 7.70 -4.94
N ILE A 58 6.75 7.60 -5.83
CA ILE A 58 7.00 7.23 -7.23
C ILE A 58 7.86 8.28 -7.94
N LYS A 59 7.64 9.57 -7.67
CA LYS A 59 8.48 10.64 -8.22
C LYS A 59 9.94 10.49 -7.77
N LEU A 60 10.18 10.44 -6.46
CA LEU A 60 11.53 10.29 -5.90
C LEU A 60 12.21 9.00 -6.34
N PHE A 61 11.44 7.90 -6.45
CA PHE A 61 11.93 6.63 -6.95
C PHE A 61 12.43 6.75 -8.40
N ASN A 62 11.65 7.39 -9.28
CA ASN A 62 12.07 7.60 -10.66
C ASN A 62 13.30 8.52 -10.75
N GLU A 63 13.34 9.61 -9.99
CA GLU A 63 14.49 10.52 -9.94
C GLU A 63 15.77 9.78 -9.57
N PHE A 64 15.72 8.93 -8.53
CA PHE A 64 16.88 8.13 -8.10
C PHE A 64 17.48 7.26 -9.21
N TRP A 65 16.65 6.65 -10.06
CA TRP A 65 17.12 5.80 -11.16
C TRP A 65 17.54 6.62 -12.39
N GLN A 66 16.87 7.72 -12.67
CA GLN A 66 17.21 8.63 -13.78
C GLN A 66 18.56 9.33 -13.58
N GLU A 67 18.97 9.54 -12.35
CA GLU A 67 20.33 10.01 -12.03
C GLU A 67 21.44 9.00 -12.37
N LYS A 68 21.09 7.73 -12.56
CA LYS A 68 22.06 6.62 -12.70
C LYS A 68 22.01 5.94 -14.06
N ILE A 69 20.86 6.00 -14.72
CA ILE A 69 20.63 5.40 -16.03
C ILE A 69 20.10 6.49 -16.95
N GLU A 70 20.92 6.86 -17.92
CA GLU A 70 20.55 7.83 -18.95
C GLU A 70 19.32 7.33 -19.73
N ASP A 71 18.40 8.25 -20.03
CA ASP A 71 17.19 8.01 -20.82
C ASP A 71 16.22 6.91 -20.31
N ILE A 72 16.32 6.48 -19.05
CA ILE A 72 15.34 5.55 -18.49
C ILE A 72 13.94 6.19 -18.40
N LYS A 73 12.96 5.52 -19.00
CA LYS A 73 11.57 5.96 -18.93
C LYS A 73 10.99 5.70 -17.52
N PRO A 74 10.33 6.70 -16.90
CA PRO A 74 9.70 6.55 -15.59
C PRO A 74 8.75 5.36 -15.52
N THR A 75 8.56 4.82 -14.32
CA THR A 75 7.54 3.81 -14.02
C THR A 75 6.42 4.36 -13.14
N ALA A 76 5.21 3.83 -13.34
CA ALA A 76 4.06 4.08 -12.46
C ALA A 76 3.94 3.07 -11.30
N GLY A 77 4.80 2.04 -11.29
CA GLY A 77 4.84 0.99 -10.28
C GLY A 77 3.73 -0.07 -10.40
N TYR A 78 3.02 -0.13 -11.53
CA TYR A 78 2.01 -1.15 -11.79
C TYR A 78 2.63 -2.43 -12.40
N PRO A 79 2.08 -3.64 -12.17
CA PRO A 79 2.68 -4.89 -12.64
C PRO A 79 2.96 -4.94 -14.14
N GLU A 80 2.06 -4.40 -14.97
CA GLU A 80 2.24 -4.28 -16.42
C GLU A 80 3.50 -3.51 -16.81
N ASP A 81 3.82 -2.43 -16.10
CA ASP A 81 4.94 -1.54 -16.39
C ASP A 81 6.22 -1.91 -15.60
N ALA A 82 6.06 -2.46 -14.39
CA ALA A 82 7.15 -2.81 -13.49
C ALA A 82 8.12 -3.82 -14.11
N ARG A 83 7.64 -4.78 -14.91
CA ARG A 83 8.51 -5.75 -15.59
C ARG A 83 9.53 -5.09 -16.52
N ARG A 84 9.09 -4.11 -17.30
CA ARG A 84 9.98 -3.32 -18.18
C ARG A 84 11.01 -2.59 -17.33
N PHE A 85 10.54 -1.86 -16.32
CA PHE A 85 11.42 -1.04 -15.48
C PHE A 85 12.47 -1.88 -14.75
N LEU A 86 12.07 -3.00 -14.12
CA LEU A 86 12.96 -3.93 -13.44
C LEU A 86 14.04 -4.51 -14.36
N SER A 87 13.68 -4.81 -15.61
CA SER A 87 14.66 -5.25 -16.61
C SER A 87 15.65 -4.16 -16.98
N GLN A 88 15.23 -2.90 -17.04
CA GLN A 88 16.09 -1.77 -17.42
C GLN A 88 17.04 -1.35 -16.30
N ILE A 89 16.63 -1.52 -15.04
CA ILE A 89 17.48 -1.20 -13.88
C ILE A 89 18.38 -2.36 -13.45
N HIS A 90 18.28 -3.54 -14.07
CA HIS A 90 18.88 -4.77 -13.54
C HIS A 90 20.37 -4.65 -13.25
N ASP A 91 21.15 -4.15 -14.21
CA ASP A 91 22.61 -4.07 -14.09
C ASP A 91 23.02 -3.09 -12.99
N VAL A 92 22.48 -1.86 -13.01
CA VAL A 92 22.75 -0.83 -11.99
C VAL A 92 22.24 -1.26 -10.61
N LYS A 93 21.09 -1.94 -10.53
CA LYS A 93 20.58 -2.51 -9.28
C LYS A 93 21.58 -3.50 -8.67
N ASN A 94 22.16 -4.38 -9.49
CA ASN A 94 23.16 -5.34 -9.06
C ASN A 94 24.46 -4.65 -8.61
N GLU A 95 24.92 -3.63 -9.34
CA GLU A 95 26.09 -2.81 -8.97
C GLU A 95 25.90 -2.11 -7.61
N LEU A 96 24.69 -1.62 -7.34
CA LEU A 96 24.32 -0.97 -6.09
C LEU A 96 23.99 -1.95 -4.95
N ASN A 97 24.02 -3.26 -5.20
CA ASN A 97 23.64 -4.30 -4.23
C ASN A 97 22.22 -4.09 -3.66
N ILE A 98 21.29 -3.65 -4.51
CA ILE A 98 19.88 -3.46 -4.15
C ILE A 98 19.13 -4.80 -4.32
N SER A 99 18.54 -5.27 -3.24
CA SER A 99 17.79 -6.53 -3.23
C SER A 99 16.38 -6.38 -3.83
N ASP A 100 15.82 -7.48 -4.36
CA ASP A 100 14.48 -7.46 -4.98
C ASP A 100 13.34 -7.32 -3.97
N ASP A 101 13.53 -7.72 -2.72
CA ASP A 101 12.51 -7.66 -1.66
C ASP A 101 12.12 -6.22 -1.28
N ILE A 102 13.00 -5.25 -1.51
CA ILE A 102 12.70 -3.83 -1.29
C ILE A 102 12.02 -3.16 -2.50
N LEU A 103 12.09 -3.77 -3.68
CA LEU A 103 11.48 -3.26 -4.92
C LEU A 103 10.16 -3.95 -5.24
N ILE A 104 10.04 -5.23 -4.92
CA ILE A 104 8.95 -6.10 -5.29
C ILE A 104 8.24 -6.53 -4.01
N ARG A 105 6.95 -6.18 -3.92
CA ARG A 105 6.11 -6.65 -2.83
C ARG A 105 6.08 -8.18 -2.85
N ALA A 106 6.58 -8.80 -1.78
CA ALA A 106 6.48 -10.24 -1.57
C ALA A 106 5.00 -10.68 -1.58
N LYS A 107 4.74 -11.85 -2.19
CA LYS A 107 3.43 -12.50 -2.16
C LYS A 107 3.13 -13.07 -0.79
#